data_AF-A0A9D2U7C9-F1
#
_entry.id   AF-A0A9D2U7C9-F1
#
_cell.length_a   1.000
_cell.length_b   1.000
_cell.length_c   1.000
_cell.angle_alpha   90.00
_cell.angle_beta   90.00
_cell.angle_gamma   90.00
#
_symmetry.space_group_name_H-M   'P 1'
#
loop_
_entity.id
_entity.type
_entity.pdbx_description
1 polymer ?
#
loop_
_entity_poly.entity_id
_entity_poly.type
_entity_poly.pdbx_seq_one_letter_code
_entity_poly.pdbx_strand_id
1 'polypeptide(L)'
;MRTDDSVFAVKLYEMEEQYGKLRSRILACERGGRDRIRTVLKEACDEYRENELLLEEKARSSRSGAVAKLAEAQLDYRKKTGELLEGLAQDVHCEENTPAQDEEEAALLYAEYAMDFATLAMQQALISALDAMERQQPE
;
A
#
# COMPACT_ATOMS: atom_id res chain seq x y z
N MET A 1 24.47 -17.82 12.99
CA MET A 1 23.00 -17.79 12.90
C MET A 1 22.64 -18.21 11.49
N ARG A 2 21.84 -19.27 11.30
CA ARG A 2 21.44 -19.72 9.95
C ARG A 2 20.66 -18.58 9.29
N THR A 3 21.07 -18.20 8.09
CA THR A 3 20.56 -17.07 7.31
C THR A 3 19.10 -17.22 6.84
N ASP A 4 18.50 -18.39 7.05
CA ASP A 4 17.17 -18.72 6.53
C ASP A 4 16.01 -18.34 7.48
N ASP A 5 16.29 -17.93 8.73
CA ASP A 5 15.27 -17.54 9.73
C ASP A 5 15.40 -16.07 10.19
N SER A 6 15.91 -15.17 9.34
CA SER A 6 15.91 -13.75 9.69
C SER A 6 14.51 -13.15 9.51
N VAL A 7 14.07 -12.29 10.44
CA VAL A 7 12.80 -11.54 10.32
C VAL A 7 12.70 -10.82 8.97
N PHE A 8 13.83 -10.43 8.39
CA PHE A 8 13.91 -9.82 7.07
C PHE A 8 13.57 -10.78 5.93
N ALA A 9 13.95 -12.07 6.00
CA ALA A 9 13.59 -13.05 4.97
C ALA A 9 12.07 -13.24 4.86
N VAL A 10 11.37 -13.32 6.00
CA VAL A 10 9.90 -13.38 6.04
C VAL A 10 9.28 -12.12 5.45
N LYS A 11 9.82 -10.94 5.80
CA LYS A 11 9.31 -9.65 5.28
C LYS A 11 9.56 -9.48 3.78
N LEU A 12 10.71 -9.91 3.28
CA LEU A 12 11.00 -9.91 1.84
C LEU A 12 10.05 -10.84 1.09
N TYR A 13 9.78 -12.03 1.62
CA TYR A 13 8.80 -12.95 1.03
C TYR A 13 7.39 -12.34 1.00
N GLU A 14 6.92 -11.72 2.09
CA GLU A 14 5.64 -11.01 2.12
C GLU A 14 5.59 -9.91 1.04
N MET A 15 6.67 -9.14 0.87
CA MET A 15 6.75 -8.08 -0.15
C MET A 15 6.73 -8.64 -1.58
N GLU A 16 7.48 -9.71 -1.85
CA GLU A 16 7.47 -10.41 -3.13
C GLU A 16 6.08 -10.97 -3.47
N GLU A 17 5.39 -11.53 -2.48
CA GLU A 17 4.02 -12.02 -2.65
C GLU A 17 3.06 -10.88 -3.02
N GLN A 18 3.13 -9.74 -2.32
CA GLN A 18 2.28 -8.58 -2.62
C GLN A 18 2.57 -7.99 -4.00
N TYR A 19 3.84 -7.86 -4.38
CA TYR A 19 4.21 -7.42 -5.73
C TYR A 19 3.74 -8.41 -6.81
N GLY A 20 3.88 -9.72 -6.55
CA GLY A 20 3.37 -10.77 -7.42
C GLY A 20 1.86 -10.72 -7.61
N LYS A 21 1.09 -10.49 -6.53
CA LYS A 21 -0.37 -10.29 -6.57
C LYS A 21 -0.74 -9.05 -7.40
N LEU A 22 -0.10 -7.91 -7.13
CA LEU A 22 -0.31 -6.66 -7.86
C LEU A 22 -0.12 -6.85 -9.37
N ARG A 23 1.05 -7.35 -9.76
CA ARG A 23 1.39 -7.59 -11.18
C ARG A 23 0.40 -8.54 -11.85
N SER A 24 0.09 -9.66 -11.20
CA SER A 24 -0.77 -10.68 -11.79
C SER A 24 -2.21 -10.20 -11.97
N ARG A 25 -2.73 -9.41 -11.03
CA ARG A 25 -4.08 -8.83 -11.09
C ARG A 25 -4.22 -7.76 -12.17
N ILE A 26 -3.24 -6.86 -12.30
CA ILE A 26 -3.24 -5.85 -13.36
C ILE A 26 -3.23 -6.52 -14.73
N LEU A 27 -2.29 -7.45 -14.98
CA LEU A 27 -2.22 -8.19 -16.25
C LEU A 27 -3.49 -9.00 -16.55
N ALA A 28 -4.13 -9.57 -15.52
CA ALA A 28 -5.38 -10.30 -15.67
C ALA A 28 -6.55 -9.39 -16.07
N CYS A 29 -6.58 -8.15 -15.56
CA CYS A 29 -7.57 -7.12 -15.87
C CYS A 29 -7.37 -6.53 -17.26
N GLU A 30 -6.13 -6.27 -17.70
CA GLU A 30 -5.83 -5.77 -19.05
C GLU A 30 -6.29 -6.74 -20.15
N ARG A 31 -6.19 -8.04 -19.90
CA ARG A 31 -6.65 -9.10 -20.81
C ARG A 31 -8.13 -9.45 -20.60
N GLY A 32 -8.77 -8.90 -19.58
CA GLY A 32 -10.14 -9.19 -19.17
C GLY A 32 -11.13 -8.12 -19.63
N GLY A 33 -12.42 -8.45 -19.62
CA GLY A 33 -13.48 -7.47 -19.79
C GLY A 33 -13.82 -6.73 -18.49
N ARG A 34 -14.71 -5.74 -18.57
CA ARG A 34 -15.16 -4.91 -17.43
C ARG A 34 -15.64 -5.71 -16.21
N ASP A 35 -16.29 -6.85 -16.42
CA ASP A 35 -16.76 -7.68 -15.30
C ASP A 35 -15.61 -8.27 -14.48
N ARG A 36 -14.51 -8.65 -15.15
CA ARG A 36 -13.31 -9.13 -14.47
C ARG A 36 -12.65 -8.02 -13.66
N ILE A 37 -12.56 -6.82 -14.22
CA ILE A 37 -12.04 -5.63 -13.52
C ILE A 37 -12.85 -5.37 -12.24
N ARG A 38 -14.19 -5.41 -12.33
CA ARG A 38 -15.08 -5.23 -11.17
C ARG A 38 -14.87 -6.28 -10.09
N THR A 39 -14.73 -7.56 -10.46
CA THR A 39 -14.48 -8.63 -9.50
C THR A 39 -13.14 -8.45 -8.80
N VAL A 40 -12.06 -8.25 -9.56
CA VAL A 40 -10.72 -8.08 -9.00
C VAL A 40 -10.61 -6.81 -8.14
N LEU A 41 -11.26 -5.72 -8.55
CA LEU A 41 -11.33 -4.50 -7.76
C LEU A 41 -12.03 -4.74 -6.42
N LYS A 42 -13.18 -5.43 -6.43
CA LYS A 42 -13.90 -5.75 -5.20
C LYS A 42 -13.04 -6.59 -4.25
N GLU A 43 -12.40 -7.64 -4.75
CA GLU A 43 -11.50 -8.49 -3.95
C GLU A 43 -10.34 -7.67 -3.36
N ALA A 44 -9.72 -6.79 -4.14
CA ALA A 44 -8.65 -5.91 -3.66
C ALA A 44 -9.13 -4.92 -2.58
N CYS A 45 -10.33 -4.35 -2.72
CA CYS A 45 -10.92 -3.47 -1.72
C CYS A 45 -11.23 -4.23 -0.41
N ASP A 46 -11.74 -5.46 -0.50
CA ASP A 46 -12.04 -6.28 0.67
C ASP A 46 -10.75 -6.66 1.41
N GLU A 47 -9.70 -7.07 0.70
CA GLU A 47 -8.36 -7.33 1.28
C GLU A 47 -7.74 -6.06 1.91
N TYR A 48 -7.93 -4.89 1.30
CA TYR A 48 -7.44 -3.62 1.85
C TYR A 48 -8.09 -3.30 3.20
N ARG A 49 -9.42 -3.51 3.30
CA ARG A 49 -10.18 -3.33 4.56
C ARG A 49 -9.79 -4.35 5.62
N GLU A 50 -9.59 -5.61 5.25
CA GLU A 50 -9.11 -6.63 6.18
C GLU A 50 -7.74 -6.24 6.77
N ASN A 51 -6.82 -5.76 5.92
CA ASN A 51 -5.52 -5.28 6.39
C ASN A 51 -5.62 -4.05 7.31
N GLU A 52 -6.60 -3.18 7.08
CA GLU A 52 -6.87 -2.05 7.97
C GLU A 52 -7.31 -2.51 9.36
N LEU A 53 -8.23 -3.48 9.44
CA LEU A 53 -8.66 -4.06 10.70
C LEU A 53 -7.51 -4.72 11.48
N LEU A 54 -6.63 -5.45 10.78
CA LEU A 54 -5.43 -6.04 11.39
C LEU A 54 -4.47 -4.96 11.90
N LEU A 55 -4.36 -3.83 11.21
CA LEU A 55 -3.54 -2.70 11.63
C LEU A 55 -4.11 -1.99 12.87
N GLU A 56 -5.43 -1.80 12.91
CA GLU A 56 -6.14 -1.29 14.10
C GLU A 56 -5.97 -2.21 15.31
N GLU A 57 -6.01 -3.53 15.11
CA GLU A 57 -5.77 -4.50 16.17
C GLU A 57 -4.33 -4.40 16.67
N LYS A 58 -3.35 -4.25 15.77
CA LYS A 58 -1.94 -4.02 16.15
C LYS A 58 -1.76 -2.74 16.95
N ALA A 59 -2.41 -1.64 16.54
CA ALA A 59 -2.37 -0.38 17.28
C ALA A 59 -2.92 -0.55 18.72
N ARG A 60 -4.04 -1.27 18.88
CA ARG A 60 -4.71 -1.45 20.18
C ARG A 60 -4.05 -2.48 21.10
N SER A 61 -3.55 -3.58 20.55
CA SER A 61 -3.15 -4.77 21.33
C SER A 61 -1.64 -5.01 21.40
N SER A 62 -0.82 -4.20 20.70
CA SER A 62 0.63 -4.37 20.70
C SER A 62 1.23 -4.21 22.10
N ARG A 63 2.08 -5.18 22.50
CA ARG A 63 2.86 -5.13 23.74
C ARG A 63 3.96 -4.05 23.72
N SER A 64 4.35 -3.59 22.53
CA SER A 64 5.33 -2.52 22.35
C SER A 64 4.60 -1.22 22.01
N GLY A 65 4.73 -0.21 22.87
CA GLY A 65 4.17 1.12 22.63
C GLY A 65 4.76 1.81 21.39
N ALA A 66 5.99 1.47 20.99
CA ALA A 66 6.57 1.99 19.75
C ALA A 66 5.88 1.39 18.52
N VAL A 67 5.61 0.09 18.52
CA VAL A 67 4.88 -0.58 17.42
C VAL A 67 3.44 -0.08 17.35
N ALA A 68 2.79 0.16 18.49
CA ALA A 68 1.45 0.75 18.53
C ALA A 68 1.41 2.12 17.84
N LYS A 69 2.32 3.04 18.21
CA LYS A 69 2.42 4.37 17.60
C LYS A 69 2.73 4.33 16.10
N LEU A 70 3.58 3.40 15.66
CA LEU A 70 3.85 3.22 14.23
C LEU A 70 2.62 2.71 13.48
N ALA A 71 1.81 1.83 14.08
CA ALA A 71 0.55 1.38 13.50
C ALA A 71 -0.49 2.51 13.44
N GLU A 72 -0.60 3.33 14.50
CA GLU A 72 -1.45 4.54 14.51
C GLU A 72 -1.07 5.52 13.40
N ALA A 73 0.23 5.80 13.23
CA ALA A 73 0.70 6.69 12.16
C ALA A 73 0.33 6.16 10.76
N GLN A 74 0.34 4.84 10.56
CA GLN A 74 -0.10 4.24 9.30
C GLN A 74 -1.62 4.35 9.09
N LEU A 75 -2.43 4.25 10.15
CA LEU A 75 -3.87 4.46 10.09
C LEU A 75 -4.20 5.93 9.78
N ASP A 76 -3.50 6.86 10.42
CA ASP A 76 -3.65 8.29 10.16
C ASP A 76 -3.31 8.64 8.70
N TYR A 77 -2.24 8.05 8.16
CA TYR A 77 -1.91 8.16 6.74
C TYR A 77 -3.06 7.66 5.86
N ARG A 78 -3.57 6.45 6.09
CA ARG A 78 -4.67 5.88 5.29
C ARG A 78 -5.91 6.74 5.32
N LYS A 79 -6.30 7.19 6.52
CA LYS A 79 -7.44 8.09 6.70
C LYS A 79 -7.23 9.39 5.94
N LYS A 80 -6.07 10.01 6.10
CA LYS A 80 -5.77 11.30 5.47
C LYS A 80 -5.75 11.20 3.95
N THR A 81 -5.16 10.13 3.40
CA THR A 81 -5.18 9.88 1.97
C THR A 81 -6.60 9.63 1.48
N GLY A 82 -7.40 8.84 2.20
CA GLY A 82 -8.82 8.61 1.85
C GLY A 82 -9.63 9.90 1.75
N GLU A 83 -9.49 10.80 2.74
CA GLU A 83 -10.15 12.12 2.73
C GLU A 83 -9.72 12.98 1.52
N LEU A 84 -8.45 12.91 1.13
CA LEU A 84 -7.94 13.65 -0.04
C LEU A 84 -8.51 13.10 -1.35
N LEU A 85 -8.77 11.79 -1.44
CA LEU A 85 -9.33 11.17 -2.64
C LEU A 85 -10.77 11.59 -2.91
N GLU A 86 -11.56 11.85 -1.87
CA GLU A 86 -12.93 12.32 -2.02
C GLU A 86 -13.03 13.68 -2.73
N GLY A 87 -11.97 14.51 -2.62
CA GLY A 87 -11.88 15.83 -3.27
C GLY A 87 -11.09 15.84 -4.58
N LEU A 88 -10.37 14.77 -4.91
CA LEU A 88 -9.36 14.80 -5.97
C LEU A 88 -9.94 15.14 -7.35
N ALA A 89 -11.13 14.63 -7.68
CA ALA A 89 -11.81 14.97 -8.94
C ALA A 89 -12.15 16.47 -9.06
N GLN A 90 -12.45 17.13 -7.94
CA GLN A 90 -12.70 18.58 -7.93
C GLN A 90 -11.40 19.37 -8.08
N ASP A 91 -10.31 18.86 -7.51
CA ASP A 91 -8.99 19.51 -7.55
C ASP A 91 -8.34 19.45 -8.95
N VAL A 92 -8.62 18.40 -9.73
CA VAL A 92 -8.11 18.22 -11.10
C VAL A 92 -9.01 18.85 -12.17
N HIS A 93 -10.17 19.38 -11.78
CA HIS A 93 -11.16 19.90 -12.71
C HIS A 93 -10.59 21.01 -13.59
N CYS A 94 -10.89 20.93 -14.90
CA CYS A 94 -10.67 22.02 -15.84
C CYS A 94 -11.96 22.36 -16.60
N GLU A 95 -12.11 23.63 -17.03
CA GLU A 95 -13.33 24.09 -17.72
C GLU A 95 -13.65 23.32 -19.01
N GLU A 96 -12.67 22.63 -19.59
CA GLU A 96 -12.80 21.83 -20.80
C GLU A 96 -13.26 20.38 -20.53
N ASN A 97 -13.17 19.92 -19.28
CA ASN A 97 -13.53 18.55 -18.89
C ASN A 97 -15.00 18.44 -18.47
N THR A 98 -15.58 17.28 -18.77
CA THR A 98 -16.81 16.83 -18.13
C THR A 98 -16.50 16.19 -16.76
N PRO A 99 -17.47 16.14 -15.83
CA PRO A 99 -17.26 15.48 -14.53
C PRO A 99 -16.80 14.02 -14.64
N ALA A 100 -17.18 13.31 -15.71
CA ALA A 100 -16.73 11.93 -15.92
C ALA A 100 -15.25 11.86 -16.32
N GLN A 101 -14.73 12.86 -17.04
CA GLN A 101 -13.31 12.95 -17.39
C GLN A 101 -12.47 13.32 -16.18
N ASP A 102 -12.97 14.20 -15.30
CA ASP A 102 -12.28 14.55 -14.05
C ASP A 102 -12.14 13.33 -13.12
N GLU A 103 -13.18 12.49 -13.03
CA GLU A 103 -13.13 11.23 -12.27
C GLU A 103 -12.14 10.22 -12.86
N GLU A 104 -12.08 10.12 -14.20
CA GLU A 104 -11.10 9.26 -14.88
C GLU A 104 -9.66 9.74 -14.65
N GLU A 105 -9.43 11.05 -14.77
CA GLU A 105 -8.14 11.69 -14.52
C GLU A 105 -7.70 11.53 -13.07
N ALA A 106 -8.58 11.80 -12.09
CA ALA A 106 -8.31 11.60 -10.68
C ALA A 106 -7.96 10.15 -10.35
N ALA A 107 -8.69 9.18 -10.94
CA ALA A 107 -8.42 7.76 -10.74
C ALA A 107 -7.04 7.35 -11.29
N LEU A 108 -6.66 7.85 -12.47
CA LEU A 108 -5.35 7.59 -13.07
C LEU A 108 -4.21 8.22 -12.25
N LEU A 109 -4.35 9.49 -11.88
CA LEU A 109 -3.37 10.21 -11.05
C LEU A 109 -3.16 9.51 -9.71
N TYR A 110 -4.24 9.06 -9.06
CA TYR A 110 -4.10 8.34 -7.82
C TYR A 110 -3.43 6.97 -7.99
N ALA A 111 -3.76 6.24 -9.05
CA ALA A 111 -3.11 4.97 -9.34
C ALA A 111 -1.59 5.14 -9.55
N GLU A 112 -1.16 6.17 -10.29
CA GLU A 112 0.25 6.52 -10.47
C GLU A 112 0.92 6.86 -9.13
N TYR A 113 0.32 7.80 -8.37
CA TYR A 113 0.80 8.18 -7.04
C TYR A 113 0.96 6.97 -6.11
N ALA A 114 -0.01 6.06 -6.08
CA ALA A 114 0.03 4.89 -5.21
C ALA A 114 1.18 3.92 -5.58
N MET A 115 1.47 3.77 -6.87
CA MET A 115 2.60 2.95 -7.34
C MET A 115 3.95 3.60 -7.03
N ASP A 116 4.07 4.92 -7.20
CA ASP A 116 5.26 5.67 -6.82
C ASP A 116 5.50 5.61 -5.31
N PHE A 117 4.45 5.79 -4.51
CA PHE A 117 4.52 5.66 -3.06
C PHE A 117 4.97 4.25 -2.63
N ALA A 118 4.46 3.20 -3.27
CA ALA A 118 4.91 1.83 -2.99
C ALA A 118 6.42 1.67 -3.28
N THR A 119 6.92 2.29 -4.34
CA THR A 119 8.35 2.30 -4.68
C THR A 119 9.19 3.02 -3.62
N LEU A 120 8.73 4.18 -3.15
CA LEU A 120 9.38 4.91 -2.05
C LEU A 120 9.37 4.10 -0.74
N ALA A 121 8.26 3.43 -0.42
CA ALA A 121 8.15 2.59 0.76
C ALA A 121 9.14 1.40 0.72
N MET A 122 9.36 0.80 -0.45
CA MET A 122 10.39 -0.25 -0.62
C MET A 122 11.80 0.29 -0.36
N GLN A 123 12.12 1.50 -0.84
CA GLN A 123 13.42 2.14 -0.57
C GLN A 123 13.61 2.43 0.92
N GLN A 124 12.56 2.93 1.59
CA GLN A 124 12.59 3.16 3.04
C GLN A 124 12.79 1.85 3.83
N ALA A 125 12.14 0.75 3.39
CA ALA A 125 12.30 -0.56 4.00
C ALA A 125 13.74 -1.08 3.86
N LEU A 126 14.37 -0.89 2.68
CA LEU A 126 15.77 -1.24 2.44
C LEU A 126 16.70 -0.48 3.39
N ILE A 127 16.58 0.85 3.47
CA ILE A 127 17.40 1.68 4.37
C ILE A 127 17.26 1.20 5.82
N SER A 128 16.03 0.95 6.26
CA SER A 128 15.74 0.51 7.63
C SER A 128 16.31 -0.88 7.93
N ALA A 129 16.24 -1.81 6.97
CA ALA A 129 16.83 -3.13 7.11
C ALA A 129 18.36 -3.06 7.20
N LEU A 130 19.01 -2.25 6.36
CA LEU A 130 20.46 -2.08 6.37
C LEU A 130 20.96 -1.42 7.65
N ASP A 131 20.31 -0.36 8.14
CA ASP A 131 20.63 0.28 9.43
C ASP A 131 20.50 -0.73 10.59
N ALA A 132 19.45 -1.56 10.58
CA ALA A 132 19.27 -2.60 11.58
C ALA A 132 20.35 -3.70 11.49
N MET A 133 20.78 -4.08 10.29
CA MET A 133 21.85 -5.06 10.06
C MET A 133 23.21 -4.52 10.53
N GLU A 134 23.52 -3.26 10.25
CA GLU A 134 24.75 -2.58 10.68
C GLU A 134 24.88 -2.62 12.20
N ARG A 135 23.82 -2.21 12.92
CA ARG A 135 23.79 -2.19 14.40
C ARG A 135 23.88 -3.57 15.06
N GLN A 136 23.59 -4.64 14.32
CA GLN A 136 23.65 -6.02 14.81
C GLN A 136 25.00 -6.69 14.58
N GLN A 137 25.90 -6.08 13.80
CA GLN A 137 27.26 -6.60 13.66
C GLN A 137 28.06 -6.31 14.94
N PRO A 138 28.71 -7.32 15.55
CA PRO A 138 29.68 -7.07 16.61
C PRO A 138 30.91 -6.35 16.03
N GLU A 139 31.56 -5.51 16.84
CA GLU A 139 32.84 -4.85 16.51
C GLU A 139 33.96 -5.83 16.16
#